data_AF-A0A9C7QKY4-F1
#
_entry.id   AF-A0A9C7QKY4-F1
#
_cell.length_a   1.000
_cell.length_b   1.000
_cell.length_c   1.000
_cell.angle_alpha   90.00
_cell.angle_beta   90.00
_cell.angle_gamma   90.00
#
_symmetry.space_group_name_H-M   'P 1'
#
loop_
_entity.id
_entity.type
_entity.pdbx_description
1 polymer ?
#
loop_
_entity_poly.entity_id
_entity_poly.type
_entity_poly.pdbx_seq_one_letter_code
_entity_poly.pdbx_strand_id
1 'polypeptide(L)'
;MKKRLYLPGAVFALVTASAFAADSTITISGYVRDNACAVAGESKDFTVDLLDNAAKQFSRIGATTPVVPFRIVLSPCGTSVTAVKVGFIGIADHENTQLLQLDSGNSAAAGMGIQILNGQQAPLPLNAGSSTLPWTTLTPGQTNTLNFYARLMATQVPVTPGHVNATATFTLEFQ
;
A
#
# COMPACT_ATOMS: atom_id res chain seq x y z
N MET A 1 -75.00 51.18 -58.41
CA MET A 1 -73.72 51.93 -58.28
C MET A 1 -73.07 51.60 -56.95
N LYS A 2 -71.72 51.61 -56.91
CA LYS A 2 -70.78 51.36 -55.78
C LYS A 2 -70.41 49.88 -55.60
N LYS A 3 -69.37 49.40 -56.28
CA LYS A 3 -67.90 49.55 -56.11
C LYS A 3 -67.34 48.36 -55.33
N ARG A 4 -66.65 47.49 -56.08
CA ARG A 4 -65.85 46.34 -55.62
C ARG A 4 -64.82 46.79 -54.60
N LEU A 5 -64.71 46.05 -53.50
CA LEU A 5 -63.60 46.16 -52.56
C LEU A 5 -62.95 44.77 -52.45
N TYR A 6 -61.73 44.67 -52.97
CA TYR A 6 -60.90 43.46 -52.94
C TYR A 6 -60.07 43.46 -51.66
N LEU A 7 -60.08 42.36 -50.91
CA LEU A 7 -59.04 42.04 -49.91
C LEU A 7 -58.28 40.81 -50.43
N PRO A 8 -56.96 40.88 -50.69
CA PRO A 8 -56.18 39.69 -50.99
C PRO A 8 -55.82 39.00 -49.67
N GLY A 9 -56.47 37.86 -49.39
CA GLY A 9 -56.07 36.98 -48.28
C GLY A 9 -54.82 36.20 -48.67
N ALA A 10 -53.66 36.60 -48.15
CA ALA A 10 -52.42 35.86 -48.30
C ALA A 10 -52.48 34.56 -47.48
N VAL A 11 -52.59 33.42 -48.17
CA VAL A 11 -52.48 32.09 -47.55
C VAL A 11 -51.00 31.82 -47.29
N PHE A 12 -50.57 31.96 -46.04
CA PHE A 12 -49.24 31.60 -45.59
C PHE A 12 -49.21 30.08 -45.34
N ALA A 13 -48.65 29.31 -46.26
CA ALA A 13 -48.44 27.87 -46.07
C ALA A 13 -47.29 27.67 -45.07
N LEU A 14 -47.59 27.30 -43.82
CA LEU A 14 -46.59 26.85 -42.86
C LEU A 14 -46.05 25.48 -43.30
N VAL A 15 -44.83 25.46 -43.83
CA VAL A 15 -44.07 24.22 -44.02
C VAL A 15 -43.50 23.84 -42.66
N THR A 16 -44.12 22.89 -41.98
CA THR A 16 -43.54 22.27 -40.77
C THR A 16 -42.36 21.40 -41.20
N ALA A 17 -41.14 21.87 -40.99
CA ALA A 17 -39.95 21.04 -41.10
C ALA A 17 -39.97 20.02 -39.95
N SER A 18 -40.05 18.73 -40.28
CA SER A 18 -39.89 17.64 -39.32
C SER A 18 -38.48 17.70 -38.73
N ALA A 19 -38.35 18.08 -37.46
CA ALA A 19 -37.09 17.94 -36.75
C ALA A 19 -36.89 16.44 -36.43
N PHE A 20 -36.08 15.75 -37.24
CA PHE A 20 -35.64 14.40 -36.90
C PHE A 20 -34.62 14.51 -35.76
N ALA A 21 -35.05 14.22 -34.53
CA ALA A 21 -34.12 13.97 -33.44
C ALA A 21 -33.37 12.67 -33.78
N ALA A 22 -32.06 12.76 -34.02
CA ALA A 22 -31.22 11.59 -34.19
C ALA A 22 -30.95 10.99 -32.81
N ASP A 23 -31.70 9.95 -32.45
CA ASP A 23 -31.49 9.23 -31.20
C ASP A 23 -30.11 8.59 -31.20
N SER A 24 -29.21 9.12 -30.37
CA SER A 24 -27.86 8.61 -30.22
C SER A 24 -27.84 7.56 -29.12
N THR A 25 -27.63 6.31 -29.49
CA THR A 25 -27.52 5.21 -28.51
C THR A 25 -26.08 5.10 -28.03
N ILE A 26 -25.85 5.30 -26.73
CA ILE A 26 -24.56 5.07 -26.09
C ILE A 26 -24.55 3.64 -25.55
N THR A 27 -23.68 2.79 -26.08
CA THR A 27 -23.45 1.44 -25.56
C THR A 27 -22.21 1.44 -24.68
N ILE A 28 -22.39 1.14 -23.40
CA ILE A 28 -21.32 1.03 -22.42
C ILE A 28 -21.09 -0.46 -22.15
N SER A 29 -19.85 -0.92 -22.36
CA SER A 29 -19.41 -2.28 -22.02
C SER A 29 -18.13 -2.20 -21.20
N GLY A 30 -17.92 -3.18 -20.32
CA GLY A 30 -16.75 -3.26 -19.47
C GLY A 30 -16.58 -4.65 -18.87
N TYR A 31 -15.39 -4.93 -18.37
CA TYR A 31 -15.05 -6.16 -17.65
C TYR A 31 -14.58 -5.80 -16.23
N VAL A 32 -15.07 -6.53 -15.24
CA VAL A 32 -14.57 -6.43 -13.85
C VAL A 32 -13.48 -7.48 -13.68
N ARG A 33 -12.28 -7.06 -13.28
CA ARG A 33 -11.15 -7.95 -12.97
C ARG A 33 -10.78 -7.86 -11.51
N ASP A 34 -10.41 -9.01 -10.94
CA ASP A 34 -9.82 -9.07 -9.61
C ASP A 34 -8.31 -8.81 -9.75
N ASN A 35 -7.90 -7.60 -9.39
CA ASN A 35 -6.51 -7.11 -9.50
C ASN A 35 -5.79 -7.13 -8.14
N ALA A 36 -6.36 -7.77 -7.12
CA ALA A 36 -5.78 -7.80 -5.78
C ALA A 36 -5.51 -9.23 -5.30
N CYS A 37 -4.77 -9.31 -4.19
CA CYS A 37 -4.67 -10.51 -3.37
C CYS A 37 -5.24 -10.24 -1.98
N ALA A 38 -5.85 -11.25 -1.38
CA ALA A 38 -6.15 -11.22 0.06
C ALA A 38 -4.88 -11.53 0.87
N VAL A 39 -4.78 -10.94 2.06
CA VAL A 39 -3.73 -11.29 3.04
C VAL A 39 -4.19 -12.50 3.85
N ALA A 40 -3.37 -13.55 3.88
CA ALA A 40 -3.62 -14.75 4.67
C ALA A 40 -3.69 -14.42 6.17
N GLY A 41 -4.52 -15.15 6.92
CA GLY A 41 -4.72 -14.90 8.36
C GLY A 41 -3.43 -14.95 9.18
N GLU A 42 -2.50 -15.85 8.81
CA GLU A 42 -1.18 -15.98 9.46
C GLU A 42 -0.26 -14.76 9.29
N SER A 43 -0.59 -13.84 8.36
CA SER A 43 0.19 -12.64 8.08
C SER A 43 -0.47 -11.35 8.59
N LYS A 44 -1.61 -11.45 9.28
CA LYS A 44 -2.33 -10.27 9.81
C LYS A 44 -1.76 -9.81 11.15
N ASP A 45 -1.47 -10.75 12.05
CA ASP A 45 -0.97 -10.48 13.39
C ASP A 45 0.08 -11.55 13.74
N PHE A 46 1.36 -11.27 13.53
CA PHE A 46 2.45 -12.18 13.89
C PHE A 46 3.53 -11.45 14.68
N THR A 47 4.01 -12.10 15.72
CA THR A 47 5.12 -11.61 16.53
C THR A 47 6.43 -12.16 15.96
N VAL A 48 7.38 -11.28 15.71
CA VAL A 48 8.75 -11.68 15.35
C VAL A 48 9.56 -11.71 16.65
N ASP A 49 9.91 -12.91 17.11
CA ASP A 49 10.79 -13.07 18.27
C ASP A 49 12.23 -12.74 17.83
N LEU A 50 12.72 -11.60 18.29
CA LEU A 50 14.08 -11.13 17.99
C LEU A 50 15.15 -11.89 18.80
N LEU A 51 14.75 -12.85 19.62
CA LEU A 51 15.57 -13.67 20.52
C LEU A 51 16.24 -12.87 21.65
N ASP A 52 16.75 -13.60 22.64
CA ASP A 52 17.54 -13.02 23.72
C ASP A 52 18.89 -12.51 23.20
N ASN A 53 19.03 -11.20 23.21
CA ASN A 53 20.20 -10.50 22.71
C ASN A 53 20.96 -9.85 23.86
N ALA A 54 22.20 -10.27 24.08
CA ALA A 54 23.02 -9.69 25.13
C ALA A 54 23.30 -8.21 24.83
N ALA A 55 22.93 -7.30 25.73
CA ALA A 55 23.16 -5.86 25.57
C ALA A 55 24.62 -5.50 25.26
N LYS A 56 25.57 -6.32 25.74
CA LYS A 56 27.02 -6.17 25.48
C LYS A 56 27.41 -6.27 23.99
N GLN A 57 26.58 -6.89 23.14
CA GLN A 57 26.88 -6.97 21.71
C GLN A 57 26.70 -5.61 21.00
N PHE A 58 25.91 -4.70 21.58
CA PHE A 58 25.70 -3.35 21.10
C PHE A 58 26.77 -2.39 21.63
N SER A 59 28.01 -2.63 21.21
CA SER A 59 29.18 -1.85 21.65
C SER A 59 29.37 -0.52 20.90
N ARG A 60 28.62 -0.29 19.82
CA ARG A 60 28.69 0.92 18.99
C ARG A 60 27.33 1.21 18.34
N ILE A 61 27.12 2.47 17.99
CA ILE A 61 25.99 2.87 17.12
C ILE A 61 26.10 2.11 15.80
N GLY A 62 24.98 1.59 15.30
CA GLY A 62 24.89 0.74 14.10
C GLY A 62 25.25 -0.73 14.32
N ALA A 63 25.57 -1.16 15.55
CA ALA A 63 25.69 -2.59 15.85
C ALA A 63 24.32 -3.29 15.69
N THR A 64 24.31 -4.46 15.05
CA THR A 64 23.07 -5.18 14.71
C THR A 64 23.06 -6.61 15.20
N THR A 65 21.87 -7.16 15.43
CA THR A 65 21.66 -8.59 15.71
C THR A 65 21.64 -9.42 14.42
N PRO A 66 21.70 -10.76 14.53
CA PRO A 66 21.25 -11.63 13.46
C PRO A 66 19.83 -11.28 13.00
N VAL A 67 19.55 -11.57 11.73
CA VAL A 67 18.24 -11.33 11.13
C VAL A 67 17.27 -12.45 11.50
N VAL A 68 16.02 -12.08 11.76
CA VAL A 68 14.90 -13.01 11.98
C VAL A 68 13.96 -12.94 10.78
N PRO A 69 13.71 -14.06 10.08
CA PRO A 69 12.81 -14.08 8.93
C PRO A 69 11.36 -13.96 9.35
N PHE A 70 10.57 -13.26 8.54
CA PHE A 70 9.11 -13.30 8.58
C PHE A 70 8.55 -13.23 7.16
N ARG A 71 7.28 -13.59 6.99
CA ARG A 71 6.65 -13.68 5.67
C ARG A 71 5.25 -13.12 5.65
N ILE A 72 4.91 -12.50 4.52
CA ILE A 72 3.55 -12.06 4.19
C ILE A 72 3.05 -12.98 3.09
N VAL A 73 1.99 -13.74 3.37
CA VAL A 73 1.37 -14.66 2.43
C VAL A 73 0.13 -13.99 1.84
N LEU A 74 0.11 -13.90 0.51
CA LEU A 74 -0.97 -13.34 -0.28
C LEU A 74 -1.75 -14.49 -0.92
N SER A 75 -2.97 -14.74 -0.43
CA SER A 75 -3.86 -15.78 -0.92
C SER A 75 -5.31 -15.58 -0.44
N PRO A 76 -6.32 -15.77 -1.31
CA PRO A 76 -6.21 -15.97 -2.77
C PRO A 76 -5.76 -14.70 -3.51
N CYS A 77 -5.16 -14.87 -4.69
CA CYS A 77 -4.82 -13.79 -5.63
C CYS A 77 -5.68 -13.87 -6.88
N GLY A 78 -6.14 -12.71 -7.38
CA GLY A 78 -6.81 -12.60 -8.67
C GLY A 78 -5.90 -13.03 -9.84
N THR A 79 -6.49 -13.28 -11.01
CA THR A 79 -5.74 -13.75 -12.20
C THR A 79 -5.10 -12.61 -12.99
N SER A 80 -5.33 -11.36 -12.61
CA SER A 80 -4.82 -10.17 -13.31
C SER A 80 -3.78 -9.40 -12.50
N VAL A 81 -3.57 -9.74 -11.22
CA VAL A 81 -2.51 -9.17 -10.39
C VAL A 81 -1.16 -9.77 -10.77
N THR A 82 -0.20 -8.92 -11.12
CA THR A 82 1.14 -9.33 -11.58
C THR A 82 2.26 -8.76 -10.72
N ALA A 83 1.97 -7.72 -9.92
CA ALA A 83 2.94 -7.13 -9.03
C ALA A 83 2.26 -6.44 -7.83
N VAL A 84 3.03 -6.29 -6.76
CA VAL A 84 2.64 -5.56 -5.55
C VAL A 84 3.83 -4.77 -5.01
N LYS A 85 3.59 -3.58 -4.47
CA LYS A 85 4.53 -2.87 -3.60
C LYS A 85 4.16 -3.13 -2.15
N VAL A 86 5.18 -3.36 -1.33
CA VAL A 86 5.01 -3.54 0.11
C VAL A 86 5.72 -2.41 0.84
N GLY A 87 4.95 -1.64 1.60
CA GLY A 87 5.47 -0.61 2.50
C GLY A 87 5.31 -1.02 3.95
N PHE A 88 6.07 -0.37 4.84
CA PHE A 88 5.90 -0.50 6.28
C PHE A 88 5.75 0.89 6.90
N ILE A 89 4.71 1.04 7.72
CA ILE A 89 4.34 2.27 8.41
C ILE A 89 4.44 2.01 9.91
N GLY A 90 5.02 2.95 10.64
CA GLY A 90 5.14 2.85 12.09
C GLY A 90 5.78 4.09 12.70
N ILE A 91 5.88 4.10 14.03
CA ILE A 91 6.54 5.20 14.73
C ILE A 91 8.05 5.05 14.52
N ALA A 92 8.66 6.06 13.92
CA ALA A 92 10.08 6.04 13.62
C ALA A 92 10.91 6.31 14.88
N ASP A 93 12.06 5.65 15.00
CA ASP A 93 13.03 5.95 16.06
C ASP A 93 13.53 7.40 15.95
N HIS A 94 13.71 8.04 17.09
CA HIS A 94 14.06 9.46 17.18
C HIS A 94 15.46 9.76 16.63
N GLU A 95 16.42 8.85 16.83
CA GLU A 95 17.80 9.02 16.39
C GLU A 95 18.01 8.53 14.96
N ASN A 96 17.26 7.51 14.54
CA ASN A 96 17.30 7.00 13.17
C ASN A 96 15.90 6.71 12.63
N THR A 97 15.41 7.63 11.80
CA THR A 97 14.05 7.56 11.24
C THR A 97 13.80 6.41 10.27
N GLN A 98 14.84 5.67 9.88
CA GLN A 98 14.72 4.44 9.09
C GLN A 98 14.40 3.21 9.93
N LEU A 99 14.43 3.33 11.26
CA LEU A 99 14.15 2.25 12.19
C LEU A 99 12.79 2.46 12.85
N LEU A 100 12.14 1.36 13.22
CA LEU A 100 10.94 1.38 14.05
C LEU A 100 11.33 1.59 15.51
N GLN A 101 10.66 2.54 16.17
CA GLN A 101 10.82 2.83 17.58
C GLN A 101 10.32 1.65 18.43
N LEU A 102 11.03 1.37 19.53
CA LEU A 102 10.54 0.45 20.55
C LEU A 102 9.47 1.11 21.43
N ASP A 103 8.48 0.34 21.83
CA ASP A 103 7.45 0.75 22.79
C ASP A 103 8.10 1.15 24.12
N SER A 104 7.66 2.26 24.69
CA SER A 104 8.19 2.77 25.96
C SER A 104 7.52 2.12 27.17
N GLY A 105 8.25 2.00 28.29
CA GLY A 105 7.71 1.46 29.53
C GLY A 105 8.81 1.15 30.56
N ASN A 106 8.40 0.87 31.81
CA ASN A 106 9.33 0.65 32.93
C ASN A 106 10.34 -0.49 32.72
N SER A 107 10.06 -1.43 31.81
CA SER A 107 10.93 -2.57 31.51
C SER A 107 11.35 -2.60 30.05
N ALA A 108 11.18 -1.51 29.29
CA ALA A 108 11.52 -1.45 27.87
C ALA A 108 13.02 -1.23 27.66
N ALA A 109 13.55 -1.82 26.59
CA ALA A 109 14.91 -1.52 26.14
C ALA A 109 14.99 -0.09 25.57
N ALA A 110 16.18 0.50 25.57
CA ALA A 110 16.41 1.84 25.02
C ALA A 110 17.76 1.94 24.29
N GLY A 111 17.87 2.91 23.37
CA GLY A 111 19.07 3.16 22.58
C GLY A 111 19.18 2.27 21.33
N MET A 112 18.06 1.72 20.86
CA MET A 112 18.00 0.85 19.69
C MET A 112 16.61 0.88 19.04
N GLY A 113 16.56 0.51 17.77
CA GLY A 113 15.32 0.35 17.01
C GLY A 113 15.32 -0.94 16.18
N ILE A 114 14.18 -1.24 15.56
CA ILE A 114 14.03 -2.41 14.69
C ILE A 114 14.20 -1.99 13.23
N GLN A 115 15.11 -2.65 12.53
CA GLN A 115 15.28 -2.50 11.08
C GLN A 115 14.51 -3.60 10.35
N ILE A 116 13.70 -3.22 9.37
CA ILE A 116 13.01 -4.14 8.46
C ILE A 116 13.81 -4.24 7.16
N LEU A 117 13.97 -5.45 6.64
CA LEU A 117 14.68 -5.73 5.40
C LEU A 117 13.82 -6.54 4.44
N ASN A 118 14.05 -6.37 3.14
CA ASN A 118 13.39 -7.15 2.09
C ASN A 118 13.97 -8.56 1.95
N GLY A 119 13.44 -9.35 1.02
CA GLY A 119 13.89 -10.72 0.76
C GLY A 119 15.38 -10.87 0.39
N GLN A 120 16.00 -9.79 -0.11
CA GLN A 120 17.42 -9.69 -0.43
C GLN A 120 18.25 -9.13 0.73
N GLN A 121 17.67 -8.99 1.92
CA GLN A 121 18.29 -8.39 3.11
C GLN A 121 18.75 -6.94 2.89
N ALA A 122 18.14 -6.21 1.96
CA ALA A 122 18.32 -4.77 1.83
C ALA A 122 17.36 -4.03 2.77
N PRO A 123 17.81 -2.97 3.47
CA PRO A 123 16.95 -2.17 4.34
C PRO A 123 15.76 -1.60 3.58
N LEU A 124 14.56 -1.71 4.17
CA LEU A 124 13.36 -1.07 3.69
C LEU A 124 13.15 0.25 4.43
N PRO A 125 12.93 1.37 3.71
CA PRO A 125 12.67 2.64 4.35
C PRO A 125 11.29 2.62 5.04
N LEU A 126 11.27 2.94 6.33
CA LEU A 126 10.04 3.10 7.10
C LEU A 126 9.28 4.35 6.64
N ASN A 127 7.95 4.29 6.60
CA ASN A 127 7.06 5.40 6.21
C ASN A 127 7.33 5.96 4.80
N ALA A 128 7.93 5.15 3.92
CA ALA A 128 8.24 5.56 2.56
C ALA A 128 6.97 5.71 1.71
N GLY A 129 6.93 6.76 0.89
CA GLY A 129 5.87 6.93 -0.09
C GLY A 129 5.91 5.84 -1.15
N SER A 130 4.74 5.39 -1.61
CA SER A 130 4.61 4.28 -2.57
C SER A 130 5.40 4.47 -3.87
N SER A 131 5.62 5.71 -4.32
CA SER A 131 6.43 6.00 -5.51
C SER A 131 7.91 5.57 -5.39
N THR A 132 8.41 5.40 -4.16
CA THR A 132 9.79 5.01 -3.87
C THR A 132 9.96 3.51 -3.63
N LEU A 133 8.86 2.78 -3.48
CA LEU A 133 8.88 1.35 -3.19
C LEU A 133 8.98 0.54 -4.50
N PRO A 134 9.81 -0.51 -4.54
CA PRO A 134 9.95 -1.35 -5.72
C PRO A 134 8.74 -2.28 -5.89
N TRP A 135 8.42 -2.57 -7.15
CA TRP A 135 7.46 -3.61 -7.49
C TRP A 135 8.04 -4.99 -7.21
N THR A 136 7.26 -5.82 -6.53
CA THR A 136 7.54 -7.25 -6.35
C THR A 136 6.61 -8.04 -7.25
N THR A 137 7.18 -8.87 -8.12
CA THR A 137 6.40 -9.71 -9.04
C THR A 137 5.57 -10.74 -8.27
N LEU A 138 4.33 -10.90 -8.69
CA LEU A 138 3.39 -11.91 -8.22
C LEU A 138 3.04 -12.86 -9.36
N THR A 139 2.81 -14.13 -9.02
CA THR A 139 2.25 -15.12 -9.93
C THR A 139 0.72 -15.02 -9.89
N PRO A 140 0.06 -14.64 -11.00
CA PRO A 140 -1.39 -14.48 -11.03
C PRO A 140 -2.13 -15.78 -10.71
N GLY A 141 -3.24 -15.69 -9.97
CA GLY A 141 -4.08 -16.84 -9.62
C GLY A 141 -3.44 -17.83 -8.64
N GLN A 142 -2.25 -17.55 -8.10
CA GLN A 142 -1.54 -18.42 -7.17
C GLN A 142 -1.30 -17.75 -5.82
N THR A 143 -1.02 -18.57 -4.81
CA THR A 143 -0.52 -18.08 -3.51
C THR A 143 0.89 -17.52 -3.71
N ASN A 144 1.10 -16.30 -3.24
CA ASN A 144 2.40 -15.62 -3.30
C ASN A 144 2.94 -15.42 -1.88
N THR A 145 4.19 -15.80 -1.64
CA THR A 145 4.86 -15.62 -0.33
C THR A 145 5.97 -14.60 -0.46
N LEU A 146 5.84 -13.50 0.27
CA LEU A 146 6.82 -12.42 0.31
C LEU A 146 7.67 -12.57 1.57
N ASN A 147 8.98 -12.73 1.40
CA ASN A 147 9.91 -12.91 2.52
C ASN A 147 10.53 -11.58 2.93
N PHE A 148 10.61 -11.36 4.23
CA PHE A 148 11.20 -10.20 4.86
C PHE A 148 12.05 -10.63 6.06
N TYR A 149 12.81 -9.70 6.60
CA TYR A 149 13.59 -9.92 7.80
C TYR A 149 13.51 -8.73 8.74
N ALA A 150 13.65 -8.98 10.03
CA ALA A 150 13.81 -7.94 11.04
C ALA A 150 15.11 -8.17 11.81
N ARG A 151 15.73 -7.09 12.29
CA ARG A 151 16.85 -7.14 13.23
C ARG A 151 16.87 -5.92 14.11
N LEU A 152 17.51 -6.01 15.27
CA LEU A 152 17.79 -4.84 16.09
C LEU A 152 19.01 -4.10 15.58
N MET A 153 18.99 -2.78 15.72
CA MET A 153 20.11 -1.88 15.45
C MET A 153 20.24 -0.87 16.58
N ALA A 154 21.44 -0.79 17.18
CA ALA A 154 21.73 0.23 18.17
C ALA A 154 21.78 1.62 17.55
N THR A 155 21.07 2.56 18.15
CA THR A 155 21.06 3.98 17.78
C THR A 155 21.83 4.84 18.77
N GLN A 156 22.00 4.36 20.01
CA GLN A 156 22.76 5.01 21.06
C GLN A 156 23.65 4.01 21.80
N VAL A 157 24.64 4.53 22.52
CA VAL A 157 25.51 3.76 23.42
C VAL A 157 25.69 4.53 24.72
N PRO A 158 25.52 3.91 25.91
CA PRO A 158 25.15 2.51 26.10
C PRO A 158 23.68 2.21 25.76
N VAL A 159 23.40 0.98 25.35
CA VAL A 159 22.01 0.48 25.26
C VAL A 159 21.51 0.04 26.64
N THR A 160 20.24 0.29 26.93
CA THR A 160 19.60 -0.16 28.17
C THR A 160 18.89 -1.49 27.93
N PRO A 161 19.18 -2.55 28.71
CA PRO A 161 18.47 -3.83 28.61
C PRO A 161 16.99 -3.68 28.97
N GLY A 162 16.13 -4.43 28.28
CA GLY A 162 14.70 -4.48 28.55
C GLY A 162 13.94 -5.25 27.47
N HIS A 163 12.61 -5.22 27.55
CA HIS A 163 11.70 -5.78 26.56
C HIS A 163 11.77 -5.00 25.27
N VAL A 164 11.71 -5.73 24.16
CA VAL A 164 11.74 -5.20 22.80
C VAL A 164 10.39 -5.50 22.18
N ASN A 165 9.51 -4.50 22.20
CA ASN A 165 8.21 -4.54 21.54
C ASN A 165 8.12 -3.35 20.60
N ALA A 166 7.48 -3.55 19.44
CA ALA A 166 7.14 -2.47 18.53
C ALA A 166 6.03 -2.94 17.59
N THR A 167 5.25 -1.99 17.09
CA THR A 167 4.16 -2.26 16.15
C THR A 167 4.40 -1.52 14.84
N ALA A 168 4.30 -2.25 13.72
CA ALA A 168 4.29 -1.67 12.38
C ALA A 168 3.10 -2.22 11.59
N THR A 169 2.56 -1.38 10.72
CA THR A 169 1.51 -1.73 9.76
C THR A 169 2.14 -1.84 8.38
N PHE A 170 2.00 -2.99 7.72
CA PHE A 170 2.40 -3.09 6.32
C PHE A 170 1.28 -2.58 5.39
N THR A 171 1.66 -2.02 4.25
CA THR A 171 0.74 -1.56 3.20
C THR A 171 1.01 -2.30 1.91
N LEU A 172 -0.05 -2.57 1.14
CA LEU A 172 0.03 -3.24 -0.15
C LEU A 172 -0.59 -2.35 -1.22
N GLU A 173 0.17 -2.10 -2.28
CA GLU A 173 -0.34 -1.46 -3.50
C GLU A 173 -0.18 -2.43 -4.65
N PHE A 174 -1.30 -2.90 -5.21
CA PHE A 174 -1.33 -3.76 -6.38
C PHE A 174 -1.30 -2.92 -7.66
N GLN A 175 -0.75 -3.49 -8.73
CA GLN A 175 -0.68 -2.86 -10.05
C GLN A 175 -2.05 -2.77 -10.74
#